data_AF-A0A2S9FNT4-F1
#
_entry.id   AF-A0A2S9FNT4-F1
#
_cell.length_a   1.000
_cell.length_b   1.000
_cell.length_c   1.000
_cell.angle_alpha   90.00
_cell.angle_beta   90.00
_cell.angle_gamma   90.00
#
_symmetry.space_group_name_H-M   'P 1'
#
loop_
_entity.id
_entity.type
_entity.pdbx_description
1 polymer ?
#
loop_
_entity_poly.entity_id
_entity_poly.type
_entity_poly.pdbx_seq_one_letter_code
_entity_poly.pdbx_strand_id
1 'polypeptide(L)' 'SAAKVAAADAALLAARSSLQTHGAIGFTQEHDLSLLLLRVQALRPAWGDPTWHRRRVLEAL' A
#
# COMPACT_ATOMS: atom_id res chain seq x y z
N SER A 1 9.80 -10.35 -5.16
CA SER A 1 10.76 -10.24 -4.05
C SER A 1 10.00 -9.99 -2.76
N ALA A 2 10.45 -10.59 -1.66
CA ALA A 2 9.70 -10.65 -0.40
C ALA A 2 9.51 -9.27 0.25
N ALA A 3 10.60 -8.49 0.34
CA ALA A 3 10.57 -7.16 0.96
C ALA A 3 9.54 -6.22 0.31
N LYS A 4 9.45 -6.22 -1.03
CA LYS A 4 8.49 -5.37 -1.76
C LYS A 4 7.04 -5.71 -1.40
N VAL A 5 6.69 -6.99 -1.42
CA VAL A 5 5.32 -7.45 -1.10
C VAL A 5 4.96 -7.12 0.33
N ALA A 6 5.87 -7.43 1.27
CA ALA A 6 5.65 -7.17 2.69
C ALA A 6 5.43 -5.66 2.95
N ALA A 7 6.28 -4.80 2.38
CA ALA A 7 6.14 -3.35 2.51
C ALA A 7 4.83 -2.82 1.89
N ALA A 8 4.45 -3.30 0.70
CA ALA A 8 3.22 -2.88 0.04
C ALA A 8 1.96 -3.32 0.80
N ASP A 9 1.96 -4.54 1.36
CA ASP A 9 0.84 -5.04 2.17
C ASP A 9 0.74 -4.28 3.50
N ALA A 10 1.87 -3.99 4.15
CA ALA A 10 1.92 -3.17 5.37
C ALA A 10 1.42 -1.74 5.12
N ALA A 11 1.85 -1.11 4.03
CA ALA A 11 1.39 0.23 3.65
C ALA A 11 -0.12 0.26 3.37
N LEU A 12 -0.66 -0.78 2.73
CA LEU A 12 -2.11 -0.89 2.48
C LEU A 12 -2.90 -1.09 3.78
N LEU A 13 -2.37 -1.86 4.73
CA LEU A 13 -2.95 -1.99 6.06
C LEU A 13 -2.96 -0.63 6.78
N ALA A 14 -1.81 0.05 6.84
CA ALA A 14 -1.68 1.35 7.48
C ALA A 14 -2.63 2.39 6.88
N ALA A 15 -2.71 2.47 5.55
CA ALA A 15 -3.64 3.36 4.84
C ALA A 15 -5.10 3.17 5.27
N ARG A 16 -5.56 1.92 5.34
CA ARG A 16 -6.94 1.59 5.76
C ARG A 16 -7.19 1.93 7.22
N SER A 17 -6.26 1.55 8.10
CA SER A 17 -6.36 1.87 9.53
C SER A 17 -6.38 3.37 9.77
N SER A 18 -5.48 4.13 9.11
CA SER A 18 -5.46 5.59 9.21
C SER A 18 -6.75 6.22 8.72
N LEU A 19 -7.28 5.81 7.56
CA LEU A 19 -8.55 6.34 7.06
C LEU A 19 -9.70 6.04 8.02
N GLN A 20 -9.76 4.82 8.57
CA GLN A 20 -10.77 4.44 9.55
C GLN A 20 -10.70 5.30 10.82
N THR A 21 -9.50 5.59 11.33
CA THR A 21 -9.32 6.41 12.53
C THR A 21 -9.66 7.89 12.30
N HIS A 22 -9.32 8.44 11.13
CA HIS A 22 -9.56 9.86 10.84
C HIS A 22 -11.00 10.12 10.36
N GLY A 23 -11.67 9.11 9.78
CA GLY A 23 -12.99 9.31 9.18
C GLY A 23 -12.92 10.16 7.90
N ALA A 24 -13.98 10.90 7.60
CA ALA A 24 -14.15 11.60 6.33
C ALA A 24 -13.04 12.63 6.02
N ILE A 25 -12.49 13.29 7.04
CA ILE A 25 -11.39 14.26 6.86
C ILE A 25 -10.14 13.61 6.24
N GLY A 26 -9.95 12.30 6.46
CA GLY A 26 -8.86 11.54 5.86
C GLY A 26 -8.94 11.41 4.34
N PHE A 27 -10.09 11.74 3.75
CA PHE A 27 -10.34 11.70 2.30
C PHE A 27 -10.44 13.10 1.66
N THR A 28 -10.34 14.17 2.46
CA THR A 28 -10.36 15.55 1.94
C THR A 28 -8.95 16.08 1.68
N GLN A 29 -8.86 17.31 1.16
CA GLN A 29 -7.58 18.03 0.98
C GLN A 29 -7.17 18.84 2.23
N GLU A 30 -7.98 18.81 3.29
CA GLU A 30 -7.70 19.52 4.55
C GLU A 30 -6.71 18.74 5.44
N HIS A 31 -6.51 17.45 5.15
CA HIS A 31 -5.52 16.60 5.80
C HIS A 31 -4.68 15.85 4.77
N ASP A 32 -3.37 15.77 5.00
CA ASP A 32 -2.39 15.15 4.09
C ASP A 32 -2.57 13.62 3.94
N LEU A 33 -3.45 12.99 4.72
CA LEU A 33 -3.72 11.56 4.63
C LEU A 33 -4.16 11.16 3.22
N SER A 34 -4.96 11.98 2.53
CA SER A 34 -5.43 11.68 1.17
C SER A 34 -4.28 11.49 0.17
N LEU A 35 -3.19 12.27 0.31
CA LEU A 35 -1.97 12.11 -0.49
C LEU A 35 -1.29 10.75 -0.24
N LEU A 36 -1.22 10.33 1.02
CA LEU A 36 -0.63 9.03 1.38
C LEU A 36 -1.49 7.87 0.87
N LEU A 37 -2.82 7.97 0.95
CA LEU A 37 -3.74 6.97 0.39
C LEU A 37 -3.49 6.78 -1.11
N LEU A 38 -3.40 7.88 -1.86
CA LEU A 38 -3.12 7.85 -3.30
C LEU A 38 -1.74 7.24 -3.60
N ARG A 39 -0.71 7.60 -2.83
CA ARG A 39 0.64 7.04 -2.98
C ARG A 39 0.66 5.53 -2.75
N VAL A 40 -0.02 5.03 -1.73
CA VAL A 40 -0.09 3.57 -1.47
C VAL A 40 -0.73 2.85 -2.65
N GLN A 41 -1.82 3.39 -3.21
CA GLN A 41 -2.47 2.80 -4.38
C GLN A 41 -1.56 2.81 -5.61
N ALA A 42 -0.83 3.90 -5.85
CA ALA A 42 0.11 4.02 -6.98
C ALA A 42 1.34 3.11 -6.84
N LEU A 43 1.92 3.01 -5.63
CA LEU A 43 3.14 2.25 -5.39
C LEU A 43 2.91 0.75 -5.28
N ARG A 44 1.70 0.31 -4.92
CA ARG A 44 1.39 -1.11 -4.75
C ARG A 44 1.60 -1.95 -6.03
N PRO A 45 1.12 -1.55 -7.22
CA PRO A 45 1.41 -2.25 -8.48
C PRO A 45 2.74 -1.82 -9.12
N ALA A 46 3.38 -0.75 -8.63
CA ALA A 46 4.62 -0.25 -9.21
C ALA A 46 5.73 -1.31 -9.14
N TRP A 47 6.53 -1.39 -10.21
CA TRP A 47 7.64 -2.34 -10.38
C TRP A 47 7.26 -3.82 -10.26
N GLY A 48 5.99 -4.15 -10.56
CA GLY A 48 5.41 -5.49 -10.51
C GLY A 48 4.28 -5.55 -9.49
N ASP A 49 3.17 -6.21 -9.81
CA ASP A 49 2.08 -6.38 -8.86
C ASP A 49 2.45 -7.39 -7.74
N PRO A 50 1.74 -7.40 -6.60
CA PRO A 50 2.06 -8.30 -5.49
C PRO A 50 2.10 -9.79 -5.87
N THR A 51 1.27 -10.24 -6.83
CA THR A 51 1.26 -11.63 -7.32
C THR A 51 2.56 -11.94 -8.04
N TRP A 52 3.02 -11.06 -8.93
CA TRP A 52 4.30 -11.21 -9.60
C TRP A 52 5.47 -11.34 -8.61
N HIS A 53 5.51 -10.49 -7.58
CA HIS A 53 6.58 -10.54 -6.60
C HIS A 53 6.52 -11.77 -5.69
N ARG A 54 5.33 -12.27 -5.34
CA ARG A 54 5.15 -13.52 -4.57
C ARG A 54 5.59 -14.73 -5.39
N ARG A 55 5.19 -14.82 -6.65
CA ARG A 55 5.64 -15.87 -7.57
C ARG A 55 7.16 -15.93 -7.66
N ARG A 56 7.81 -14.79 -7.87
CA ARG A 56 9.29 -14.69 -7.88
C ARG A 56 9.96 -15.15 -6.59
N VAL A 57 9.30 -15.02 -5.44
CA VAL A 57 9.84 -15.52 -4.17
C VAL A 57 9.71 -17.04 -4.13
N LEU A 58 8.55 -17.57 -4.50
CA LEU A 58 8.31 -19.01 -4.55
C LEU A 58 9.25 -19.73 -5.53
N GLU A 59 9.53 -19.13 -6.68
CA GLU A 59 10.48 -19.67 -7.67
C GLU A 59 11.94 -19.67 -7.18
N ALA A 60 12.26 -18.91 -6.13
CA ALA A 60 13.60 -18.77 -5.59
C ALA A 60 13.80 -19.55 -4.27
N LEU A 61 12.79 -20.29 -3.83
CA LEU A 61 12.84 -21.25 -2.72
C LEU A 61 13.19 -22.65 -3.25
#